data_AF-A0A3A1YCS3-F1
#
_entry.id   AF-A0A3A1YCS3-F1
#
_cell.length_a   1.000
_cell.length_b   1.000
_cell.length_c   1.000
_cell.angle_alpha   90.00
_cell.angle_beta   90.00
_cell.angle_gamma   90.00
#
_symmetry.space_group_name_H-M   'P 1'
#
loop_
_entity.id
_entity.type
_entity.pdbx_description
1 polymer ?
#
loop_
_entity_poly.entity_id
_entity_poly.type
_entity_poly.pdbx_seq_one_letter_code
_entity_poly.pdbx_strand_id
1 'polypeptide(L)' 'MLNKLAQDLGAGKGKIYAHITGELKIVSENPYCTSCQGVIQQFNKMFPNVKLILVDGVK' A
#
# COMPACT_ATOMS: atom_id res chain seq x y z
N MET A 1 -2.54 6.64 5.66
CA MET A 1 -1.11 6.32 5.43
C MET A 1 -0.80 6.06 3.95
N LEU A 2 -1.30 4.97 3.34
CA LEU A 2 -0.99 4.62 1.94
C LEU A 2 -1.40 5.69 0.91
N ASN A 3 -2.56 6.33 1.10
CA ASN A 3 -2.98 7.43 0.23
C ASN A 3 -2.03 8.63 0.26
N LYS A 4 -1.44 8.91 1.43
CA LYS A 4 -0.46 9.99 1.59
C LYS A 4 0.87 9.61 0.92
N LEU A 5 1.35 8.38 1.13
CA LEU A 5 2.54 7.87 0.45
C LEU A 5 2.39 7.93 -1.08
N ALA A 6 1.22 7.54 -1.60
CA ALA A 6 0.95 7.65 -3.04
C ALA A 6 1.03 9.11 -3.52
N GLN A 7 0.48 10.07 -2.77
CA GLN A 7 0.61 11.50 -3.10
C GLN A 7 2.06 11.99 -3.05
N ASP A 8 2.83 11.59 -2.04
CA ASP A 8 4.24 11.95 -1.87
C ASP A 8 5.11 11.38 -3.02
N LEU A 9 4.70 10.24 -3.60
CA LEU A 9 5.29 9.64 -4.81
C LEU A 9 4.79 10.29 -6.12
N GLY A 10 4.00 11.37 -6.05
CA GLY A 10 3.43 12.05 -7.21
C GLY A 10 2.34 11.26 -7.93
N ALA A 11 1.72 10.27 -7.25
CA ALA A 11 0.70 9.43 -7.85
C ALA A 11 -0.68 10.09 -7.88
N GLY A 12 -1.29 10.10 -9.05
CA GLY A 12 -2.65 10.56 -9.30
C GLY A 12 -3.64 9.40 -9.32
N LYS A 13 -4.89 9.68 -8.95
CA LYS A 13 -5.98 8.69 -9.00
C LYS A 13 -6.13 8.09 -10.40
N GLY A 14 -6.35 6.78 -10.45
CA GLY A 14 -6.65 6.05 -11.69
C GLY A 14 -5.44 5.77 -12.59
N LYS A 15 -4.23 6.17 -12.20
CA LYS A 15 -3.00 5.88 -12.94
C LYS A 15 -2.25 4.69 -12.31
N ILE A 16 -1.56 3.93 -13.17
CA ILE A 16 -0.69 2.82 -12.77
C ILE A 16 0.76 3.25 -12.95
N TYR A 17 1.57 3.03 -11.92
CA TYR A 17 2.96 3.47 -11.79
C TYR A 17 3.91 2.26 -11.77
N ALA A 18 3.96 1.52 -12.88
CA ALA A 18 4.79 0.32 -12.97
C ALA A 18 6.31 0.61 -12.94
N HIS A 19 6.75 1.83 -13.23
CA HIS A 19 8.16 2.20 -13.14
C HIS A 19 8.64 2.34 -11.68
N ILE A 20 7.72 2.50 -10.73
CA ILE A 20 8.05 2.59 -9.30
C ILE A 20 8.18 1.17 -8.76
N THR A 21 9.34 0.88 -8.19
CA THR A 21 9.70 -0.42 -7.63
C THR A 21 10.21 -0.24 -6.21
N GLY A 22 10.11 -1.29 -5.40
CA GLY A 22 10.60 -1.26 -4.02
C GLY A 22 9.88 -2.28 -3.15
N GLU A 23 10.21 -2.28 -1.86
CA GLU A 23 9.55 -3.10 -0.86
C GLU A 23 8.94 -2.20 0.22
N LEU A 24 7.67 -2.42 0.55
CA LEU A 24 6.96 -1.70 1.60
C LEU A 24 6.43 -2.71 2.63
N LYS A 25 7.02 -2.69 3.81
CA LYS A 25 6.57 -3.49 4.95
C LYS A 25 5.68 -2.66 5.86
N ILE A 26 4.44 -3.10 6.05
CA ILE A 26 3.48 -2.51 6.99
C ILE A 26 3.30 -3.49 8.13
N VAL A 27 3.57 -3.02 9.34
CA VAL A 27 3.44 -3.80 10.57
C VAL A 27 2.41 -3.11 11.46
N SER A 28 1.44 -3.88 11.95
CA SER A 28 0.39 -3.39 12.83
C SER A 28 0.21 -4.33 14.01
N GLU A 29 0.10 -3.78 15.22
CA GLU A 29 -0.23 -4.55 16.42
C GLU A 29 -1.68 -5.09 16.36
N ASN A 30 -2.55 -4.36 15.65
CA ASN A 30 -3.95 -4.74 15.45
C ASN A 30 -4.17 -5.40 14.08
N PRO A 31 -5.14 -6.32 13.96
CA PRO A 31 -5.59 -6.85 12.66
C PRO A 31 -6.00 -5.74 11.69
N TYR A 32 -5.66 -5.89 10.40
CA TYR A 32 -6.10 -4.92 9.41
C TYR A 32 -7.63 -4.97 9.26
N CYS A 33 -8.25 -3.79 9.34
CA CYS A 33 -9.68 -3.66 9.14
C CYS A 33 -10.09 -3.95 7.69
N THR A 34 -11.34 -4.37 7.46
CA THR A 34 -11.83 -4.67 6.09
C THR A 34 -11.72 -3.47 5.16
N SER A 35 -11.97 -2.25 5.67
CA SER A 35 -11.77 -1.01 4.88
C SER A 35 -10.29 -0.74 4.59
N CYS A 36 -9.38 -1.15 5.48
CA CYS A 36 -7.93 -1.06 5.29
C CYS A 36 -7.48 -1.95 4.12
N GLN A 37 -8.05 -3.16 3.99
CA GLN A 37 -7.75 -4.07 2.88
C GLN A 37 -8.08 -3.46 1.52
N GLY A 38 -9.20 -2.74 1.40
CA GLY A 38 -9.58 -2.06 0.16
C GLY A 38 -8.53 -1.02 -0.30
N VAL A 39 -8.02 -0.23 0.64
CA VAL A 39 -6.96 0.76 0.36
C VAL A 39 -5.65 0.09 -0.04
N ILE A 40 -5.29 -1.00 0.65
CA ILE A 40 -4.07 -1.76 0.33
C ILE A 40 -4.15 -2.38 -1.08
N GLN A 41 -5.30 -2.94 -1.45
CA GLN A 41 -5.53 -3.47 -2.79
C GLN A 41 -5.44 -2.39 -3.86
N GLN A 42 -6.01 -1.20 -3.60
CA GLN A 42 -5.90 -0.06 -4.51
C GLN A 42 -4.45 0.37 -4.71
N PHE A 43 -3.68 0.44 -3.62
CA PHE A 43 -2.26 0.78 -3.69
C PHE A 43 -1.48 -0.28 -4.48
N ASN A 44 -1.70 -1.57 -4.24
CA ASN A 44 -1.03 -2.64 -4.99
C ASN A 44 -1.35 -2.62 -6.50
N LYS A 45 -2.58 -2.25 -6.87
CA LYS A 45 -2.97 -2.07 -8.29
C LYS A 45 -2.29 -0.84 -8.91
N MET A 46 -2.14 0.24 -8.14
CA MET A 46 -1.46 1.44 -8.60
C MET A 46 0.06 1.26 -8.73
N PHE A 47 0.68 0.46 -7.86
CA PHE A 47 2.12 0.24 -7.84
C PHE A 47 2.43 -1.27 -7.95
N PRO A 48 2.23 -1.88 -9.12
CA PRO A 48 2.28 -3.34 -9.28
C PRO A 48 3.67 -3.95 -9.01
N ASN A 49 4.73 -3.16 -9.10
CA ASN A 49 6.10 -3.58 -8.89
C ASN A 49 6.64 -3.21 -7.50
N VAL A 50 5.78 -2.70 -6.61
CA VAL A 50 6.10 -2.51 -5.20
C VAL A 50 5.66 -3.74 -4.43
N LYS A 51 6.60 -4.43 -3.81
CA LYS A 51 6.33 -5.61 -2.97
C LYS A 51 5.78 -5.15 -1.63
N LEU A 52 4.48 -5.39 -1.38
CA LEU A 52 3.88 -5.16 -0.07
C LEU A 52 3.99 -6.38 0.84
N ILE A 53 4.53 -6.16 2.03
CA ILE A 53 4.57 -7.13 3.12
C ILE A 53 3.66 -6.61 4.23
N LEU A 54 2.57 -7.31 4.49
CA LEU A 54 1.61 -6.97 5.53
C LEU A 54 1.83 -7.93 6.70
N VAL A 55 2.09 -7.37 7.87
CA VAL A 55 2.15 -8.11 9.13
C VAL A 55 1.16 -7.46 10.09
N ASP A 56 0.19 -8.21 10.60
CA ASP A 56 -0.77 -7.76 11.59
C ASP A 56 -0.88 -8.71 12.78
N GLY A 57 -1.49 -8.22 13.87
CA GLY A 57 -1.67 -8.99 15.09
C GLY A 57 -0.36 -9.28 15.82
N VAL A 58 0.66 -8.44 15.61
CA VAL A 58 1.97 -8.61 16.24
C VAL A 58 1.82 -8.27 17.72
N LYS A 59 2.23 -9.21 18.58
CA LYS A 59 2.05 -9.19 20.03
C LYS A 59 3.39 -9.25 20.73
#